data_AF-A0A946YCG3-F1
#
_entry.id   AF-A0A946YCG3-F1
#
_cell.length_a   1.000
_cell.length_b   1.000
_cell.length_c   1.000
_cell.angle_alpha   90.00
_cell.angle_beta   90.00
_cell.angle_gamma   90.00
#
_symmetry.space_group_name_H-M   'P 1'
#
loop_
_entity.id
_entity.type
_entity.pdbx_description
1 polymer ?
#
loop_
_entity_poly.entity_id
_entity_poly.type
_entity_poly.pdbx_seq_one_letter_code
_entity_poly.pdbx_strand_id
1 'polypeptide(L)'
;MSPAPTAGGHEAPLEDLMVAMDVVDTIRHRQLIVERELDAVGRRERLIERLREIYTAQGIEVTDAALAAGVDALEQERFGYTPTPRGLSASLARMYVRRERWLRPLSLVAALALIIWTGWFFTVQLPQSRFEAALPGQIEATYSRVIARSESEPATARAEDLLARAQGAIRSGDFDKADALRGELEALRQELLLAYEIRIVSRPGEYSAIWRVPDINPDARNYYLIVEAVDPDGKVLRREIRNEEDGRLYNVRKWGMRVDDETFNAVAADKRDDGIIEDYVIGTKAVGGLEPEYRVPTTGATITDW
;
A
#
# COMPACT_ATOMS: atom_id res chain seq x y z
N MET A 1 68.12 -68.83 46.33
CA MET A 1 68.45 -68.69 44.90
C MET A 1 68.74 -67.21 44.67
N SER A 2 69.98 -66.91 44.30
CA SER A 2 70.69 -65.63 44.13
C SER A 2 69.95 -64.51 43.37
N PRO A 3 70.50 -63.27 43.26
CA PRO A 3 71.35 -62.49 44.19
C PRO A 3 70.90 -61.00 44.34
N ALA A 4 71.62 -60.25 45.18
CA ALA A 4 71.55 -58.79 45.34
C ALA A 4 72.01 -58.00 44.10
N PRO A 5 71.55 -56.76 43.87
CA PRO A 5 72.29 -55.80 43.08
C PRO A 5 73.27 -55.04 43.99
N THR A 6 74.53 -55.24 43.64
CA THR A 6 75.74 -54.54 44.03
C THR A 6 75.59 -53.03 44.16
N ALA A 7 76.10 -52.50 45.27
CA ALA A 7 76.63 -51.15 45.37
C ALA A 7 77.71 -50.98 44.29
N GLY A 8 77.34 -50.32 43.18
CA GLY A 8 78.25 -49.92 42.12
C GLY A 8 78.48 -48.43 42.21
N GLY A 9 79.48 -48.03 43.00
CA GLY A 9 80.08 -46.71 42.89
C GLY A 9 80.60 -46.55 41.47
N HIS A 10 79.92 -45.73 40.68
CA HIS A 10 80.46 -45.21 39.43
C HIS A 10 80.85 -43.78 39.78
N GLU A 11 82.14 -43.57 40.06
CA GLU A 11 82.76 -42.28 39.78
C GLU A 11 82.38 -41.97 38.33
N ALA A 12 81.53 -40.97 38.12
CA ALA A 12 81.17 -40.55 36.78
C ALA A 12 82.47 -40.35 35.99
N PRO A 13 82.62 -40.94 34.79
CA PRO A 13 83.84 -40.79 34.03
C PRO A 13 84.14 -39.29 33.91
N LEU A 14 85.40 -38.91 34.08
CA LEU A 14 85.84 -37.50 34.11
C LEU A 14 85.26 -36.66 32.96
N GLU A 15 84.98 -37.28 31.81
CA GLU A 15 84.27 -36.66 30.67
C GLU A 15 82.83 -36.22 30.99
N ASP A 16 82.01 -37.06 31.63
CA ASP A 16 80.61 -36.71 31.97
C ASP A 16 80.55 -35.57 33.00
N LEU A 17 81.51 -35.55 33.93
CA LEU A 17 81.59 -34.51 34.96
C LEU A 17 82.12 -33.18 34.38
N MET A 18 83.04 -33.25 33.41
CA MET A 18 83.53 -32.08 32.67
C MET A 18 82.44 -31.48 31.77
N VAL A 19 81.64 -32.31 31.08
CA VAL A 19 80.50 -31.85 30.27
C VAL A 19 79.42 -31.23 31.16
N ALA A 20 79.10 -31.82 32.30
CA ALA A 20 78.16 -31.25 33.25
C ALA A 20 78.63 -29.88 33.79
N MET A 21 79.94 -29.72 34.05
CA MET A 21 80.52 -28.47 34.51
C MET A 21 80.46 -27.37 33.44
N ASP A 22 80.77 -27.66 32.17
CA ASP A 22 80.65 -26.70 31.06
C ASP A 22 79.20 -26.22 30.85
N VAL A 23 78.23 -27.14 30.99
CA VAL A 23 76.80 -26.78 30.95
C VAL A 23 76.41 -25.90 32.14
N VAL A 24 76.91 -26.18 33.34
CA VAL A 24 76.67 -25.34 34.53
C VAL A 24 77.33 -23.97 34.37
N ASP A 25 78.55 -23.89 33.83
CA ASP A 25 79.25 -22.62 33.59
C ASP A 25 78.58 -21.79 32.50
N THR A 26 78.09 -22.42 31.43
CA THR A 26 77.31 -21.72 30.41
C THR A 26 75.98 -21.22 30.96
N ILE A 27 75.29 -21.97 31.82
CA ILE A 27 74.07 -21.51 32.50
C ILE A 27 74.40 -20.36 33.46
N ARG A 28 75.44 -20.49 34.29
CA ARG A 28 75.89 -19.45 35.21
C ARG A 28 76.27 -18.17 34.46
N HIS A 29 76.99 -18.30 33.35
CA HIS A 29 77.38 -17.17 32.51
C HIS A 29 76.16 -16.51 31.87
N ARG A 30 75.20 -17.29 31.34
CA ARG A 30 73.93 -16.77 30.82
C ARG A 30 73.10 -16.10 31.89
N GLN A 31 73.02 -16.65 33.10
CA GLN A 31 72.33 -16.03 34.23
C GLN A 31 72.99 -14.71 34.63
N LEU A 32 74.33 -14.66 34.72
CA LEU A 32 75.05 -13.42 34.97
C LEU A 32 74.83 -12.36 33.88
N ILE A 33 74.75 -12.77 32.61
CA ILE A 33 74.42 -11.87 31.50
C ILE A 33 72.96 -11.39 31.61
N VAL A 34 72.02 -12.30 31.83
CA VAL A 34 70.59 -11.97 31.97
C VAL A 34 70.35 -11.06 33.16
N GLU A 35 70.98 -11.33 34.30
CA GLU A 35 70.92 -10.48 35.49
C GLU A 35 71.51 -9.10 35.21
N ARG A 36 72.64 -9.01 34.48
CA ARG A 36 73.21 -7.74 34.02
C ARG A 36 72.31 -6.95 33.05
N GLU A 37 71.59 -7.63 32.16
CA GLU A 37 70.68 -7.01 31.19
C GLU A 37 69.32 -6.63 31.83
N LEU A 38 68.84 -7.43 32.78
CA LEU A 38 67.62 -7.20 33.56
C LEU A 38 67.81 -6.22 34.72
N ASP A 39 69.05 -5.97 35.17
CA ASP A 39 69.40 -4.97 36.17
C ASP A 39 69.13 -3.55 35.65
N ALA A 40 67.87 -3.13 35.81
CA ALA A 40 67.40 -1.81 35.42
C ALA A 40 68.11 -0.69 36.20
N VAL A 41 68.42 -0.93 37.48
CA VAL A 41 69.03 0.05 38.37
C VAL A 41 70.49 0.31 37.97
N GLY A 42 71.29 -0.74 37.81
CA GLY A 42 72.68 -0.57 37.38
C GLY A 42 72.82 -0.10 35.93
N ARG A 43 71.86 -0.42 35.03
CA ARG A 43 71.83 0.19 33.68
C ARG A 43 71.58 1.69 33.74
N ARG A 44 70.66 2.15 34.60
CA ARG A 44 70.37 3.58 34.81
C ARG A 44 71.60 4.32 35.34
N GLU A 45 72.28 3.78 36.33
CA GLU A 45 73.49 4.38 36.90
C GLU A 45 74.64 4.48 35.87
N ARG A 46 74.92 3.40 35.13
CA ARG A 46 75.93 3.41 34.05
C ARG A 46 75.59 4.42 32.95
N LEU A 47 74.30 4.60 32.64
CA LEU A 47 73.85 5.59 31.66
C LEU A 47 74.10 7.02 32.15
N ILE A 48 73.79 7.31 33.41
CA ILE A 48 74.04 8.61 34.04
C ILE A 48 75.54 8.93 34.05
N GLU A 49 76.38 7.96 34.44
CA GLU A 49 77.84 8.14 34.46
C GLU A 49 78.39 8.44 33.05
N ARG A 50 77.96 7.66 32.06
CA ARG A 50 78.40 7.87 30.67
C ARG A 50 77.94 9.22 30.12
N LEU A 51 76.73 9.67 30.47
CA LEU A 51 76.26 11.01 30.12
C LEU A 51 77.11 12.08 30.79
N ARG A 52 77.46 11.90 32.07
CA ARG A 52 78.33 12.82 32.81
C ARG A 52 79.70 12.96 32.15
N GLU A 53 80.33 11.86 31.77
CA GLU A 53 81.62 11.87 31.05
C GLU A 53 81.54 12.63 29.72
N ILE A 54 80.45 12.44 28.96
CA ILE A 54 80.26 13.11 27.66
C ILE A 54 80.08 14.62 27.82
N TYR A 55 79.26 15.07 28.78
CA TYR A 55 79.02 16.50 28.99
C TYR A 55 80.25 17.22 29.57
N THR A 56 80.96 16.57 30.49
CA THR A 56 82.21 17.13 31.04
C THR A 56 83.31 17.23 29.98
N ALA A 57 83.44 16.25 29.08
CA ALA A 57 84.35 16.33 27.92
C ALA A 57 84.00 17.47 26.94
N GLN A 58 82.73 17.91 26.90
CA GLN A 58 82.26 19.04 26.11
C GLN A 58 82.37 20.39 26.85
N GLY A 59 82.91 20.40 28.07
CA GLY A 59 83.07 21.61 28.88
C GLY A 59 81.77 22.17 29.44
N ILE A 60 80.70 21.35 29.51
CA ILE A 60 79.39 21.74 30.04
C ILE A 60 79.21 21.05 31.39
N GLU A 61 79.13 21.83 32.47
CA GLU A 61 78.82 21.28 33.80
C GLU A 61 77.31 21.05 33.93
N VAL A 62 76.92 19.78 34.09
CA VAL A 62 75.54 19.37 34.30
C VAL A 62 75.42 18.78 35.70
N THR A 63 74.39 19.21 36.44
CA THR A 63 74.14 18.68 37.79
C THR A 63 73.63 17.24 37.74
N ASP A 64 73.98 16.43 38.74
CA ASP A 64 73.51 15.04 38.84
C ASP A 64 71.98 14.92 38.87
N ALA A 65 71.31 15.91 39.47
CA ALA A 65 69.86 16.00 39.47
C ALA A 65 69.28 16.19 38.06
N ALA A 66 69.93 16.97 37.20
CA ALA A 66 69.50 17.18 35.82
C ALA A 66 69.69 15.92 34.96
N LEU A 67 70.80 15.19 35.15
CA LEU A 67 71.02 13.90 34.48
C LEU A 67 69.99 12.84 34.90
N ALA A 68 69.73 12.74 36.22
CA ALA A 68 68.74 11.82 36.75
C ALA A 68 67.32 12.13 36.25
N ALA A 69 66.94 13.41 36.18
CA ALA A 69 65.64 13.84 35.66
C ALA A 69 65.49 13.58 34.15
N GLY A 70 66.57 13.78 33.37
CA GLY A 70 66.57 13.51 31.93
C GLY A 70 66.39 12.01 31.60
N VAL A 71 67.07 11.14 32.34
CA VAL A 71 66.90 9.68 32.19
C VAL A 71 65.50 9.24 32.62
N ASP A 72 64.93 9.85 33.67
CA ASP A 72 63.57 9.56 34.11
C ASP A 72 62.52 9.91 33.04
N ALA A 73 62.66 11.07 32.40
CA ALA A 73 61.79 11.49 31.31
C ALA A 73 61.87 10.53 30.11
N LEU A 74 63.08 10.08 29.76
CA LEU A 74 63.28 9.09 28.68
C LEU A 74 62.61 7.74 28.99
N GLU A 75 62.66 7.30 30.25
CA GLU A 75 62.00 6.06 30.68
C GLU A 75 60.46 6.20 30.64
N GLN A 76 59.92 7.35 31.05
CA GLN A 76 58.48 7.61 31.00
C GLN A 76 57.94 7.69 29.57
N GLU A 77 58.66 8.33 28.64
CA GLU A 77 58.26 8.40 27.23
C GLU A 77 58.26 7.03 26.53
N ARG A 78 59.13 6.10 26.96
CA ARG A 78 59.23 4.76 26.37
C ARG A 78 57.96 3.91 26.55
N PHE A 79 57.11 4.26 27.52
CA PHE A 79 55.82 3.61 27.76
C PHE A 79 54.62 4.42 27.23
N GLY A 80 54.87 5.50 26.48
CA GLY A 80 53.83 6.31 25.86
C GLY A 80 53.18 5.60 24.67
N TYR A 81 51.86 5.43 24.70
CA TYR A 81 51.10 5.01 23.52
C TYR A 81 50.81 6.22 22.62
N THR A 82 51.26 6.18 21.36
CA THR A 82 50.85 7.15 20.34
C THR A 82 49.64 6.61 19.57
N PRO A 83 48.44 7.20 19.75
CA PRO A 83 47.26 6.75 19.01
C PRO A 83 47.42 7.06 17.52
N THR A 84 46.95 6.13 16.68
CA THR A 84 46.89 6.34 15.23
C THR A 84 45.98 7.54 14.91
N PRO A 85 46.37 8.46 14.00
CA PRO A 85 45.56 9.63 13.66
C PRO A 85 44.18 9.22 13.12
N ARG A 86 43.17 10.04 13.43
CA ARG A 86 41.78 9.81 13.03
C ARG A 86 41.63 9.98 11.51
N GLY A 87 41.78 8.89 10.76
CA GLY A 87 41.46 8.81 9.33
C GLY A 87 40.13 8.11 9.03
N LEU A 88 39.68 8.18 7.78
CA LEU A 88 38.47 7.49 7.29
C LEU A 88 38.59 5.97 7.46
N SER A 89 39.76 5.38 7.16
CA SER A 89 40.06 3.96 7.37
C SER A 89 39.96 3.56 8.85
N ALA A 90 40.52 4.36 9.76
CA ALA A 90 40.45 4.13 11.20
C ALA A 90 39.04 4.30 11.77
N SER A 91 38.18 5.08 11.11
CA SER A 91 36.75 5.20 11.46
C SER A 91 35.96 3.96 11.01
N LEU A 92 36.13 3.53 9.76
CA LEU A 92 35.49 2.32 9.22
C LEU A 92 35.94 1.07 9.97
N ALA A 93 37.23 0.95 10.31
CA ALA A 93 37.75 -0.15 11.12
C ALA A 93 37.08 -0.18 12.51
N ARG A 94 36.95 0.98 13.18
CA ARG A 94 36.24 1.06 14.47
C ARG A 94 34.75 0.73 14.35
N MET A 95 34.11 1.13 13.25
CA MET A 95 32.72 0.79 12.96
C MET A 95 32.54 -0.72 12.74
N TYR A 96 33.46 -1.35 12.00
CA TYR A 96 33.47 -2.79 11.75
C TYR A 96 33.79 -3.62 13.01
N VAL A 97 34.71 -3.16 13.87
CA VAL A 97 34.99 -3.82 15.15
C VAL A 97 33.75 -3.77 16.05
N ARG A 98 32.99 -2.67 16.02
CA ARG A 98 31.73 -2.51 16.76
C ARG A 98 30.50 -3.08 16.02
N ARG A 99 30.68 -3.84 14.93
CA ARG A 99 29.59 -4.31 14.06
C ARG A 99 28.50 -5.06 14.82
N GLU A 100 28.83 -5.84 15.84
CA GLU A 100 27.82 -6.59 16.61
C GLU A 100 26.87 -5.69 17.41
N ARG A 101 27.32 -4.49 17.81
CA ARG A 101 26.49 -3.53 18.54
C ARG A 101 25.50 -2.80 17.64
N TRP A 102 25.85 -2.56 16.37
CA TRP A 102 24.99 -1.80 15.46
C TRP A 102 24.25 -2.65 14.43
N LEU A 103 24.81 -3.80 14.00
CA LEU A 103 24.15 -4.67 13.01
C LEU A 103 22.82 -5.23 13.51
N ARG A 104 22.71 -5.58 14.81
CA ARG A 104 21.46 -6.13 15.38
C ARG A 104 20.27 -5.15 15.32
N PRO A 105 20.38 -3.91 15.84
CA PRO A 105 19.29 -2.95 15.69
C PRO A 105 19.10 -2.53 14.23
N LEU A 106 20.19 -2.41 13.45
CA LEU A 106 20.10 -2.07 12.02
C LEU A 106 19.33 -3.14 11.22
N SER A 107 19.56 -4.42 11.49
CA SER A 107 18.84 -5.51 10.82
C SER A 107 17.37 -5.53 11.19
N LEU A 108 17.01 -5.19 12.43
CA LEU A 108 15.61 -5.07 12.86
C LEU A 108 14.92 -3.90 12.14
N VAL A 109 15.58 -2.74 12.06
CA VAL A 109 15.05 -1.57 11.33
C VAL A 109 14.92 -1.87 9.84
N ALA A 110 15.91 -2.52 9.24
CA ALA A 110 15.87 -2.93 7.83
C ALA A 110 14.75 -3.94 7.57
N ALA A 111 14.56 -4.93 8.45
CA ALA A 111 13.46 -5.88 8.36
C ALA A 111 12.10 -5.19 8.49
N LEU A 112 11.95 -4.25 9.43
CA LEU A 112 10.72 -3.48 9.59
C LEU A 112 10.43 -2.60 8.36
N ALA A 113 11.44 -1.93 7.82
CA ALA A 113 11.31 -1.15 6.59
C ALA A 113 10.91 -2.02 5.40
N LEU A 114 11.49 -3.22 5.29
CA LEU A 114 11.10 -4.20 4.27
C LEU A 114 9.66 -4.66 4.45
N ILE A 115 9.21 -4.95 5.67
CA ILE A 115 7.82 -5.33 5.96
C ILE A 115 6.87 -4.20 5.57
N ILE A 116 7.16 -2.95 5.96
CA ILE A 116 6.34 -1.79 5.59
C ILE A 116 6.29 -1.63 4.06
N TRP A 117 7.44 -1.73 3.39
CA TRP A 117 7.53 -1.60 1.94
C TRP A 117 6.75 -2.71 1.23
N THR A 118 6.92 -3.97 1.64
CA THR A 118 6.15 -5.10 1.09
C THR A 118 4.66 -4.96 1.38
N GLY A 119 4.28 -4.56 2.59
CA GLY A 119 2.89 -4.29 2.96
C GLY A 119 2.27 -3.23 2.04
N TRP A 120 2.91 -2.08 1.89
CA TRP A 120 2.45 -1.02 0.97
C TRP A 120 2.37 -1.50 -0.49
N PHE A 121 3.41 -2.20 -0.98
CA PHE A 121 3.46 -2.71 -2.35
C PHE A 121 2.32 -3.69 -2.65
N PHE A 122 2.06 -4.65 -1.76
CA PHE A 122 1.02 -5.66 -1.96
C PHE A 122 -0.40 -5.15 -1.68
N THR A 123 -0.56 -4.18 -0.76
CA THR A 123 -1.90 -3.67 -0.39
C THR A 123 -2.37 -2.50 -1.25
N VAL A 124 -1.45 -1.71 -1.81
CA VAL A 124 -1.80 -0.49 -2.57
C VAL A 124 -1.39 -0.63 -4.04
N GLN A 125 -0.10 -0.85 -4.30
CA GLN A 125 0.43 -0.72 -5.66
C GLN A 125 0.01 -1.87 -6.58
N LEU A 126 0.14 -3.12 -6.12
CA LEU A 126 -0.23 -4.30 -6.90
C LEU A 126 -1.74 -4.35 -7.26
N PRO A 127 -2.69 -4.10 -6.34
CA PRO A 127 -4.11 -4.10 -6.69
C PRO A 127 -4.48 -2.92 -7.61
N GLN A 128 -3.92 -1.73 -7.40
CA GLN A 128 -4.16 -0.57 -8.28
C GLN A 128 -3.71 -0.86 -9.71
N SER A 129 -2.48 -1.32 -9.93
CA SER A 129 -2.00 -1.61 -11.29
C SER A 129 -2.78 -2.73 -11.98
N ARG A 130 -3.26 -3.73 -11.23
CA ARG A 130 -4.13 -4.79 -11.78
C ARG A 130 -5.50 -4.26 -12.18
N PHE A 131 -6.08 -3.39 -11.36
CA PHE A 131 -7.36 -2.74 -11.65
C PHE A 131 -7.25 -1.86 -12.89
N GLU A 132 -6.25 -0.98 -12.95
CA GLU A 132 -5.99 -0.09 -14.08
C GLU A 132 -5.76 -0.87 -15.38
N ALA A 133 -5.01 -1.98 -15.33
CA ALA A 133 -4.78 -2.83 -16.51
C ALA A 133 -6.03 -3.60 -16.97
N ALA A 134 -6.91 -3.98 -16.04
CA ALA A 134 -8.13 -4.74 -16.37
C ALA A 134 -9.32 -3.86 -16.76
N LEU A 135 -9.35 -2.61 -16.31
CA LEU A 135 -10.50 -1.71 -16.47
C LEU A 135 -10.89 -1.46 -17.94
N PRO A 136 -9.97 -1.21 -18.89
CA PRO A 136 -10.33 -1.04 -20.30
C PRO A 136 -11.08 -2.25 -20.87
N GLY A 137 -10.59 -3.46 -20.59
CA GLY A 137 -11.25 -4.69 -21.04
C GLY A 137 -12.62 -4.92 -20.39
N GLN A 138 -12.79 -4.52 -19.13
CA GLN A 138 -14.10 -4.60 -18.46
C GLN A 138 -15.13 -3.63 -19.05
N ILE A 139 -14.70 -2.42 -19.41
CA ILE A 139 -15.55 -1.43 -20.08
C ILE A 139 -15.98 -1.97 -21.45
N GLU A 140 -15.04 -2.45 -22.26
CA GLU A 140 -15.34 -3.02 -23.58
C GLU A 140 -16.27 -4.24 -23.50
N ALA A 141 -16.04 -5.13 -22.51
CA ALA A 141 -16.91 -6.28 -22.27
C ALA A 141 -18.32 -5.88 -21.79
N THR A 142 -18.46 -4.76 -21.09
CA THR A 142 -19.77 -4.25 -20.66
C THR A 142 -20.49 -3.57 -21.81
N TYR A 143 -19.77 -2.77 -22.59
CA TYR A 143 -20.27 -2.17 -23.82
C TYR A 143 -20.77 -3.23 -24.82
N SER A 144 -19.99 -4.29 -25.08
CA SER A 144 -20.41 -5.34 -26.01
C SER A 144 -21.68 -6.06 -25.54
N ARG A 145 -21.86 -6.26 -24.23
CA ARG A 145 -23.10 -6.81 -23.65
C ARG A 145 -24.29 -5.86 -23.80
N VAL A 146 -24.07 -4.55 -23.72
CA VAL A 146 -25.11 -3.54 -23.98
C VAL A 146 -25.53 -3.59 -25.45
N ILE A 147 -24.58 -3.49 -26.38
CA ILE A 147 -24.87 -3.48 -27.82
C ILE A 147 -25.52 -4.80 -28.27
N ALA A 148 -25.07 -5.95 -27.75
CA ALA A 148 -25.67 -7.24 -28.10
C ALA A 148 -27.16 -7.36 -27.71
N ARG A 149 -27.63 -6.55 -26.74
CA ARG A 149 -29.02 -6.55 -26.29
C ARG A 149 -29.80 -5.31 -26.71
N SER A 150 -29.12 -4.30 -27.24
CA SER A 150 -29.73 -3.03 -27.63
C SER A 150 -30.49 -3.21 -28.94
N GLU A 151 -31.79 -2.92 -28.92
CA GLU A 151 -32.64 -2.94 -30.12
C GLU A 151 -33.01 -1.52 -30.56
N SER A 152 -32.72 -0.49 -29.73
CA SER A 152 -33.03 0.91 -30.02
C SER A 152 -31.79 1.76 -30.34
N GLU A 153 -31.92 2.67 -31.32
CA GLU A 153 -30.92 3.69 -31.65
C GLU A 153 -30.52 4.60 -30.46
N PRO A 154 -31.44 5.10 -29.62
CA PRO A 154 -31.05 5.91 -28.46
C PRO A 154 -30.20 5.13 -27.44
N ALA A 155 -30.41 3.82 -27.32
CA ALA A 155 -29.62 2.99 -26.43
C ALA A 155 -28.19 2.77 -26.94
N THR A 156 -28.03 2.50 -28.24
CA THR A 156 -26.71 2.37 -28.87
C THR A 156 -25.94 3.68 -28.78
N ALA A 157 -26.58 4.81 -29.12
CA ALA A 157 -25.95 6.13 -29.06
C ALA A 157 -25.47 6.48 -27.64
N ARG A 158 -26.28 6.18 -26.61
CA ARG A 158 -25.90 6.40 -25.21
C ARG A 158 -24.74 5.49 -24.78
N ALA A 159 -24.72 4.24 -25.22
CA ALA A 159 -23.64 3.30 -24.94
C ALA A 159 -22.31 3.75 -25.59
N GLU A 160 -22.36 4.26 -26.82
CA GLU A 160 -21.22 4.80 -27.55
C GLU A 160 -20.64 6.06 -26.89
N ASP A 161 -21.48 7.01 -26.45
CA ASP A 161 -21.05 8.19 -25.70
C ASP A 161 -20.30 7.79 -24.42
N LEU A 162 -20.89 6.86 -23.64
CA LEU A 162 -20.28 6.38 -22.41
C LEU A 162 -18.93 5.69 -22.66
N LEU A 163 -18.82 4.87 -23.70
CA LEU A 163 -17.56 4.23 -24.09
C LEU A 163 -16.51 5.27 -24.47
N ALA A 164 -16.86 6.26 -25.30
CA ALA A 164 -15.95 7.31 -25.74
C ALA A 164 -15.43 8.15 -24.57
N ARG A 165 -16.32 8.50 -23.63
CA ARG A 165 -15.96 9.22 -22.39
C ARG A 165 -15.05 8.38 -21.50
N ALA A 166 -15.29 7.08 -21.39
CA ALA A 166 -14.50 6.17 -20.56
C ALA A 166 -13.08 5.99 -21.12
N GLN A 167 -12.96 5.83 -22.45
CA GLN A 167 -11.66 5.81 -23.14
C GLN A 167 -10.93 7.15 -23.02
N GLY A 168 -11.66 8.26 -23.03
CA GLY A 168 -11.12 9.59 -22.73
C GLY A 168 -10.51 9.64 -21.33
N ALA A 169 -11.23 9.17 -20.31
CA ALA A 169 -10.79 9.14 -18.93
C ALA A 169 -9.56 8.25 -18.71
N ILE A 170 -9.51 7.08 -19.34
CA ILE A 170 -8.34 6.18 -19.31
C ILE A 170 -7.11 6.88 -19.90
N ARG A 171 -7.24 7.57 -21.04
CA ARG A 171 -6.11 8.30 -21.66
C ARG A 171 -5.59 9.44 -20.79
N SER A 172 -6.44 10.07 -19.98
CA SER A 172 -6.02 11.09 -19.02
C SER A 172 -5.49 10.52 -17.70
N GLY A 173 -5.47 9.20 -17.51
CA GLY A 173 -5.08 8.55 -16.26
C GLY A 173 -6.12 8.70 -15.13
N ASP A 174 -7.35 9.09 -15.46
CA ASP A 174 -8.45 9.25 -14.51
C ASP A 174 -9.27 7.96 -14.44
N PHE A 175 -8.70 6.97 -13.75
CA PHE A 175 -9.27 5.63 -13.65
C PHE A 175 -10.53 5.58 -12.78
N ASP A 176 -10.66 6.47 -11.79
CA ASP A 176 -11.88 6.58 -10.97
C ASP A 176 -13.08 7.03 -11.82
N LYS A 177 -12.88 8.03 -12.69
CA LYS A 177 -13.91 8.45 -13.64
C LYS A 177 -14.23 7.38 -14.68
N ALA A 178 -13.21 6.65 -15.17
CA ALA A 178 -13.43 5.54 -16.08
C ALA A 178 -14.26 4.42 -15.43
N ASP A 179 -14.03 4.12 -14.15
CA ASP A 179 -14.82 3.14 -13.41
C ASP A 179 -16.26 3.62 -13.14
N ALA A 180 -16.45 4.89 -12.83
CA ALA A 180 -17.79 5.48 -12.71
C ALA A 180 -18.58 5.32 -14.02
N LEU A 181 -17.95 5.59 -15.17
CA LEU A 181 -18.55 5.41 -16.50
C LEU A 181 -18.83 3.94 -16.84
N ARG A 182 -17.98 3.01 -16.39
CA ARG A 182 -18.28 1.56 -16.43
C ARG A 182 -19.55 1.24 -15.63
N GLY A 183 -19.71 1.86 -14.47
CA GLY A 183 -20.93 1.77 -13.66
C GLY A 183 -22.17 2.29 -14.38
N GLU A 184 -22.06 3.43 -15.07
CA GLU A 184 -23.15 3.97 -15.90
C GLU A 184 -23.52 3.04 -17.07
N LEU A 185 -22.53 2.41 -17.73
CA LEU A 185 -22.77 1.39 -18.76
C LEU A 185 -23.49 0.17 -18.20
N GLU A 186 -23.11 -0.29 -17.00
CA GLU A 186 -23.79 -1.40 -16.35
C GLU A 186 -25.22 -1.02 -15.95
N ALA A 187 -25.46 0.18 -15.45
CA ALA A 187 -26.82 0.69 -15.16
C ALA A 187 -27.67 0.75 -16.44
N LEU A 188 -27.10 1.21 -17.55
CA LEU A 188 -27.76 1.20 -18.86
C LEU A 188 -28.13 -0.23 -19.29
N ARG A 189 -27.23 -1.20 -19.09
CA ARG A 189 -27.49 -2.61 -19.37
C ARG A 189 -28.65 -3.15 -18.54
N GLN A 190 -28.70 -2.83 -17.25
CA GLN A 190 -29.79 -3.26 -16.36
C GLN A 190 -31.12 -2.66 -16.78
N GLU A 191 -31.12 -1.38 -17.17
CA GLU A 191 -32.31 -0.74 -17.70
C GLU A 191 -32.76 -1.41 -19.00
N LEU A 192 -31.87 -1.72 -19.94
CA LEU A 192 -32.23 -2.45 -21.17
C LEU A 192 -32.80 -3.83 -20.91
N LEU A 193 -32.35 -4.53 -19.87
CA LEU A 193 -32.85 -5.84 -19.49
C LEU A 193 -34.23 -5.81 -18.84
N LEU A 194 -34.64 -4.65 -18.34
CA LEU A 194 -35.89 -4.49 -17.61
C LEU A 194 -37.06 -4.40 -18.58
N ALA A 195 -37.85 -5.48 -18.64
CA ALA A 195 -39.16 -5.50 -19.27
C ALA A 195 -40.26 -5.22 -18.23
N TYR A 196 -41.23 -4.41 -18.60
CA TYR A 196 -42.42 -4.18 -17.79
C TYR A 196 -43.59 -3.67 -18.63
N GLU A 197 -44.78 -3.82 -18.10
CA GLU A 197 -46.00 -3.23 -18.63
C GLU A 197 -46.39 -2.04 -17.77
N ILE A 198 -46.91 -1.00 -18.41
CA ILE A 198 -47.51 0.15 -17.75
C ILE A 198 -49.01 -0.09 -17.71
N ARG A 199 -49.53 -0.24 -16.49
CA ARG A 199 -50.89 -0.68 -16.25
C ARG A 199 -51.68 0.36 -15.46
N ILE A 200 -52.95 0.55 -15.80
CA ILE A 200 -53.88 1.40 -15.06
C ILE A 200 -54.15 0.73 -13.72
N VAL A 201 -54.03 1.52 -12.65
CA VAL A 201 -54.30 1.06 -11.30
C VAL A 201 -55.80 0.83 -11.14
N SER A 202 -56.22 -0.42 -10.96
CA SER A 202 -57.64 -0.80 -10.78
C SER A 202 -57.84 -1.61 -9.50
N ARG A 203 -57.69 -0.96 -8.34
CA ARG A 203 -57.93 -1.59 -7.03
C ARG A 203 -58.85 -0.74 -6.12
N PRO A 204 -59.62 -1.36 -5.22
CA PRO A 204 -60.52 -0.64 -4.34
C PRO A 204 -59.80 0.41 -3.49
N GLY A 205 -60.39 1.60 -3.37
CA GLY A 205 -59.82 2.71 -2.59
C GLY A 205 -58.73 3.51 -3.29
N GLU A 206 -58.39 3.20 -4.55
CA GLU A 206 -57.44 3.97 -5.35
C GLU A 206 -58.10 4.61 -6.58
N TYR A 207 -57.64 5.81 -6.92
CA TYR A 207 -58.00 6.48 -8.16
C TYR A 207 -57.33 5.77 -9.34
N SER A 208 -58.10 5.50 -10.39
CA SER A 208 -57.60 4.99 -11.69
C SER A 208 -57.37 6.10 -12.69
N ALA A 209 -58.06 7.22 -12.51
CA ALA A 209 -57.97 8.37 -13.39
C ALA A 209 -58.36 9.62 -12.60
N ILE A 210 -57.75 10.75 -12.93
CA ILE A 210 -58.06 12.07 -12.37
C ILE A 210 -58.01 13.13 -13.47
N TRP A 211 -58.61 14.27 -13.23
CA TRP A 211 -58.38 15.46 -14.05
C TRP A 211 -57.91 16.61 -13.17
N ARG A 212 -57.05 17.46 -13.75
CA ARG A 212 -56.56 18.69 -13.13
C ARG A 212 -56.94 19.88 -14.01
N VAL A 213 -57.18 21.02 -13.37
CA VAL A 213 -57.35 22.31 -14.05
C VAL A 213 -56.06 23.09 -13.86
N PRO A 214 -55.32 23.42 -14.92
CA PRO A 214 -54.07 24.16 -14.81
C PRO A 214 -54.30 25.57 -14.26
N ASP A 215 -53.41 26.03 -13.37
CA ASP A 215 -53.48 27.40 -12.82
C ASP A 215 -53.37 28.48 -13.92
N ILE A 216 -52.61 28.19 -14.97
CA ILE A 216 -52.34 29.11 -16.09
C ILE A 216 -53.56 29.20 -17.03
N ASN A 217 -54.36 28.13 -17.12
CA ASN A 217 -55.54 28.09 -17.98
C ASN A 217 -56.71 27.41 -17.25
N PRO A 218 -57.50 28.18 -16.48
CA PRO A 218 -58.64 27.66 -15.71
C PRO A 218 -59.74 27.01 -16.56
N ASP A 219 -59.78 27.29 -17.86
CA ASP A 219 -60.75 26.74 -18.79
C ASP A 219 -60.31 25.40 -19.40
N ALA A 220 -59.04 25.00 -19.19
CA ALA A 220 -58.51 23.72 -19.64
C ALA A 220 -58.66 22.61 -18.60
N ARG A 221 -58.80 21.38 -19.08
CA ARG A 221 -58.72 20.16 -18.26
C ARG A 221 -57.61 19.27 -18.80
N ASN A 222 -56.69 18.91 -17.93
CA ASN A 222 -55.69 17.88 -18.21
C ASN A 222 -56.18 16.57 -17.60
N TYR A 223 -56.25 15.54 -18.42
CA TYR A 223 -56.71 14.21 -18.03
C TYR A 223 -55.53 13.28 -17.79
N TYR A 224 -55.57 12.54 -16.68
CA TYR A 224 -54.51 11.63 -16.28
C TYR A 224 -55.08 10.26 -15.92
N LEU A 225 -54.43 9.20 -16.41
CA LEU A 225 -54.61 7.84 -15.94
C LEU A 225 -53.56 7.53 -14.87
N ILE A 226 -53.98 7.02 -13.72
CA ILE A 226 -53.07 6.60 -12.66
C ILE A 226 -52.54 5.22 -13.01
N VAL A 227 -51.23 5.13 -13.21
CA VAL A 227 -50.58 3.93 -13.74
C VAL A 227 -49.43 3.47 -12.86
N GLU A 228 -49.08 2.19 -12.98
CA GLU A 228 -47.93 1.58 -12.35
C GLU A 228 -47.15 0.72 -13.35
N ALA A 229 -45.82 0.63 -13.17
CA ALA A 229 -44.98 -0.28 -13.94
C ALA A 229 -44.95 -1.64 -13.25
N VAL A 230 -45.28 -2.71 -13.97
CA VAL A 230 -45.35 -4.07 -13.44
C VAL A 230 -44.46 -4.98 -14.27
N ASP A 231 -43.53 -5.68 -13.62
CA ASP A 231 -42.66 -6.65 -14.28
C ASP A 231 -43.41 -7.96 -14.65
N PRO A 232 -42.79 -8.88 -15.42
CA PRO A 232 -43.41 -10.16 -15.78
C PRO A 232 -43.77 -11.05 -14.57
N ASP A 233 -43.14 -10.83 -13.42
CA ASP A 233 -43.42 -11.55 -12.18
C ASP A 233 -44.61 -10.94 -11.40
N GLY A 234 -45.21 -9.86 -11.92
CA GLY A 234 -46.34 -9.17 -11.31
C GLY A 234 -45.95 -8.17 -10.21
N LYS A 235 -44.67 -7.85 -10.06
CA LYS A 235 -44.18 -6.93 -9.03
C LYS A 235 -44.17 -5.50 -9.55
N VAL A 236 -44.71 -4.60 -8.73
CA VAL A 236 -44.71 -3.15 -9.01
C VAL A 236 -43.31 -2.58 -8.85
N LEU A 237 -42.81 -1.96 -9.91
CA LEU A 237 -41.51 -1.34 -10.00
C LEU A 237 -41.56 0.13 -9.56
N ARG A 238 -40.44 0.59 -9.00
CA ARG A 238 -40.20 2.01 -8.75
C ARG A 238 -39.58 2.64 -9.97
N ARG A 239 -40.11 3.78 -10.41
CA ARG A 239 -39.63 4.53 -11.58
C ARG A 239 -39.34 5.97 -11.20
N GLU A 240 -38.32 6.53 -11.83
CA GLU A 240 -38.05 7.96 -11.78
C GLU A 240 -38.94 8.66 -12.80
N ILE A 241 -39.92 9.43 -12.29
CA ILE A 241 -40.93 10.11 -13.09
C ILE A 241 -40.79 11.61 -12.89
N ARG A 242 -40.80 12.38 -13.98
CA ARG A 242 -40.75 13.83 -13.93
C ARG A 242 -42.17 14.39 -13.77
N ASN A 243 -42.41 15.17 -12.73
CA ASN A 243 -43.69 15.84 -12.56
C ASN A 243 -43.73 17.09 -13.47
N GLU A 244 -44.77 17.22 -14.29
CA GLU A 244 -44.92 18.35 -15.22
C GLU A 244 -45.28 19.66 -14.51
N GLU A 245 -45.87 19.60 -13.32
CA GLU A 245 -46.33 20.77 -12.56
C GLU A 245 -45.15 21.50 -11.89
N ASP A 246 -44.15 20.77 -11.38
CA ASP A 246 -42.98 21.35 -10.70
C ASP A 246 -41.64 21.13 -11.43
N GLY A 247 -41.63 20.27 -12.45
CA GLY A 247 -40.46 19.92 -13.24
C GLY A 247 -39.45 18.96 -12.59
N ARG A 248 -39.70 18.48 -11.36
CA ARG A 248 -38.77 17.64 -10.57
C ARG A 248 -38.97 16.15 -10.83
N LEU A 249 -37.91 15.36 -10.58
CA LEU A 249 -37.95 13.90 -10.64
C LEU A 249 -38.32 13.31 -9.28
N TYR A 250 -39.27 12.36 -9.28
CA TYR A 250 -39.66 11.61 -8.10
C TYR A 250 -39.55 10.11 -8.35
N ASN A 251 -39.06 9.38 -7.35
CA ASN A 251 -39.02 7.93 -7.38
C ASN A 251 -40.33 7.37 -6.80
N VAL A 252 -41.23 6.95 -7.69
CA VAL A 252 -42.60 6.56 -7.34
C VAL A 252 -42.95 5.18 -7.88
N ARG A 253 -43.95 4.54 -7.26
CA ARG A 253 -44.55 3.28 -7.76
C ARG A 253 -45.76 3.51 -8.66
N LYS A 254 -46.39 4.67 -8.51
CA LYS A 254 -47.56 5.11 -9.26
C LYS A 254 -47.36 6.54 -9.70
N TRP A 255 -47.87 6.87 -10.87
CA TRP A 255 -47.87 8.23 -11.38
C TRP A 255 -49.10 8.43 -12.27
N GLY A 256 -49.53 9.67 -12.45
CA GLY A 256 -50.54 10.01 -13.44
C GLY A 256 -49.87 10.21 -14.81
N MET A 257 -50.41 9.59 -15.85
CA MET A 257 -49.98 9.74 -17.24
C MET A 257 -51.02 10.52 -18.02
N ARG A 258 -50.59 11.58 -18.69
CA ARG A 258 -51.49 12.44 -19.45
C ARG A 258 -52.03 11.73 -20.68
N VAL A 259 -53.33 11.79 -20.87
CA VAL A 259 -54.05 11.23 -22.02
C VAL A 259 -55.01 12.28 -22.59
N ASP A 260 -55.57 11.98 -23.75
CA ASP A 260 -56.68 12.78 -24.29
C ASP A 260 -58.02 12.50 -23.57
N ASP A 261 -58.99 13.38 -23.82
CA ASP A 261 -60.32 13.31 -23.22
C ASP A 261 -61.07 12.03 -23.63
N GLU A 262 -60.87 11.56 -24.87
CA GLU A 262 -61.51 10.36 -25.39
C GLU A 262 -61.05 9.10 -24.62
N THR A 263 -59.74 8.91 -24.48
CA THR A 263 -59.13 7.80 -23.74
C THR A 263 -59.56 7.83 -22.27
N PHE A 264 -59.54 9.01 -21.65
CA PHE A 264 -59.95 9.17 -20.25
C PHE A 264 -61.41 8.75 -20.04
N ASN A 265 -62.32 9.23 -20.89
CA ASN A 265 -63.74 8.94 -20.77
C ASN A 265 -64.06 7.48 -21.10
N ALA A 266 -63.31 6.85 -22.02
CA ALA A 266 -63.44 5.42 -22.32
C ALA A 266 -63.12 4.56 -21.09
N VAL A 267 -61.95 4.78 -20.45
CA VAL A 267 -61.56 4.06 -19.22
C VAL A 267 -62.53 4.34 -18.07
N ALA A 268 -63.02 5.59 -17.94
CA ALA A 268 -63.99 5.95 -16.92
C ALA A 268 -65.38 5.34 -17.16
N ALA A 269 -65.78 5.12 -18.42
CA ALA A 269 -67.03 4.45 -18.76
C ALA A 269 -66.95 2.95 -18.45
N ASP A 270 -65.88 2.30 -18.90
CA ASP A 270 -65.55 0.90 -18.61
C ASP A 270 -65.62 0.61 -17.09
N LYS A 271 -64.83 1.34 -16.29
CA LYS A 271 -64.83 1.19 -14.83
C LYS A 271 -66.20 1.45 -14.16
N ARG A 272 -67.09 2.24 -14.77
CA ARG A 272 -68.42 2.51 -14.20
C ARG A 272 -69.44 1.41 -14.51
N ASP A 273 -69.19 0.60 -15.54
CA ASP A 273 -70.12 -0.44 -15.95
C ASP A 273 -70.15 -1.59 -14.94
N ASP A 274 -68.98 -2.19 -14.65
CA ASP A 274 -68.88 -3.33 -13.74
C ASP A 274 -67.80 -3.19 -12.65
N GLY A 275 -67.05 -2.07 -12.65
CA GLY A 275 -65.97 -1.81 -11.69
C GLY A 275 -64.59 -2.33 -12.11
N ILE A 276 -64.49 -2.98 -13.28
CA ILE A 276 -63.26 -3.54 -13.84
C ILE A 276 -62.76 -2.60 -14.95
N ILE A 277 -61.47 -2.68 -15.27
CA ILE A 277 -60.92 -2.01 -16.46
C ILE A 277 -60.40 -3.13 -17.36
N GLU A 278 -60.96 -3.28 -18.55
CA GLU A 278 -60.60 -4.40 -19.43
C GLU A 278 -59.26 -4.16 -20.13
N ASP A 279 -59.07 -2.99 -20.73
CA ASP A 279 -57.80 -2.60 -21.37
C ASP A 279 -56.92 -1.79 -20.40
N TYR A 280 -56.48 -2.48 -19.35
CA TYR A 280 -55.67 -1.85 -18.31
C TYR A 280 -54.20 -1.71 -18.70
N VAL A 281 -53.73 -2.19 -19.86
CA VAL A 281 -52.32 -2.09 -20.29
C VAL A 281 -52.17 -0.98 -21.33
N ILE A 282 -51.65 0.17 -20.90
CA ILE A 282 -51.55 1.34 -21.77
C ILE A 282 -50.19 1.48 -22.47
N GLY A 283 -49.19 0.72 -22.03
CA GLY A 283 -47.88 0.74 -22.65
C GLY A 283 -47.01 -0.43 -22.22
N THR A 284 -46.01 -0.75 -23.03
CA THR A 284 -45.11 -1.87 -22.79
C THR A 284 -43.69 -1.46 -23.07
N LYS A 285 -42.78 -1.78 -22.16
CA LYS A 285 -41.35 -1.68 -22.39
C LYS A 285 -40.79 -3.09 -22.59
N ALA A 286 -40.36 -3.36 -23.82
CA ALA A 286 -39.68 -4.60 -24.16
C ALA A 286 -38.21 -4.57 -23.72
N VAL A 287 -37.63 -5.76 -23.58
CA VAL A 287 -36.18 -5.88 -23.39
C VAL A 287 -35.45 -5.33 -24.61
N GLY A 288 -34.36 -4.59 -24.41
CA GLY A 288 -33.58 -3.99 -25.49
C GLY A 288 -34.05 -2.59 -25.91
N GLY A 289 -35.20 -2.14 -25.40
CA GLY A 289 -35.66 -0.76 -25.48
C GLY A 289 -35.38 0.03 -24.19
N LEU A 290 -35.25 1.36 -24.33
CA LEU A 290 -35.18 2.28 -23.17
C LEU A 290 -36.52 2.92 -22.88
N GLU A 291 -37.29 3.21 -23.92
CA GLU A 291 -38.56 3.90 -23.83
C GLU A 291 -39.70 2.89 -23.97
N PRO A 292 -40.79 3.04 -23.20
CA PRO A 292 -41.99 2.24 -23.40
C PRO A 292 -42.71 2.66 -24.67
N GLU A 293 -43.30 1.69 -25.36
CA GLU A 293 -44.25 1.93 -26.45
C GLU A 293 -45.65 2.08 -25.87
N TYR A 294 -46.32 3.20 -26.15
CA TYR A 294 -47.67 3.48 -25.67
C TYR A 294 -48.71 3.05 -26.69
N ARG A 295 -49.78 2.41 -26.19
CA ARG A 295 -50.95 1.99 -26.99
C ARG A 295 -52.05 3.06 -27.04
N VAL A 296 -51.95 4.06 -26.17
CA VAL A 296 -52.88 5.18 -26.07
C VAL A 296 -52.21 6.48 -26.52
N PRO A 297 -52.96 7.44 -27.07
CA PRO A 297 -52.44 8.78 -27.34
C PRO A 297 -52.02 9.46 -26.04
N THR A 298 -50.72 9.75 -25.93
CA THR A 298 -50.16 10.46 -24.77
C THR A 298 -49.13 11.48 -25.23
N THR A 299 -49.06 12.59 -24.51
CA THR A 299 -47.98 13.58 -24.67
C THR A 299 -46.73 13.20 -23.90
N GLY A 300 -46.76 12.12 -23.11
CA GLY A 300 -45.70 11.70 -22.20
C GLY A 300 -45.59 12.56 -20.93
N ALA A 301 -46.47 13.54 -20.75
CA ALA A 301 -46.49 14.36 -19.53
C ALA A 301 -47.05 13.55 -18.36
N THR A 302 -46.49 13.78 -17.17
CA THR A 302 -46.80 12.98 -15.99
C THR A 302 -46.90 13.82 -14.72
N ILE A 303 -47.69 13.34 -13.76
CA ILE A 303 -47.83 13.91 -12.41
C ILE A 303 -47.55 12.83 -11.37
N THR A 304 -47.08 13.23 -10.19
CA THR A 304 -46.66 12.29 -9.14
C THR A 304 -47.48 12.40 -7.86
N ASP A 305 -48.40 13.35 -7.79
CA ASP A 305 -49.29 13.60 -6.66
C ASP A 305 -50.69 14.02 -7.15
N TRP A 306 -51.74 13.70 -6.38
CA TRP A 306 -53.13 13.95 -6.76
C TRP A 306 -54.08 14.24 -5.61
#